data_AF-A0A1I4F175-F1
#
_entry.id   AF-A0A1I4F175-F1
#
_cell.length_a   1.000
_cell.length_b   1.000
_cell.length_c   1.000
_cell.angle_alpha   90.00
_cell.angle_beta   90.00
_cell.angle_gamma   90.00
#
_symmetry.space_group_name_H-M   'P 1'
#
loop_
_entity.id
_entity.type
_entity.pdbx_description
1 polymer ?
#
loop_
_entity_poly.entity_id
_entity_poly.type
_entity_poly.pdbx_seq_one_letter_code
_entity_poly.pdbx_strand_id
1 'polypeptide(L)'
;MTDNPQRRTVLKSGVAGVLAGLAAAPLSALAAAAPVAAAPEAKPVPGTGKPGEFDFLAGEWRIHHRRLKSPGVWDEFEGEATCWTILGGVGSVEELRIPARDFSGMGLRLLDVENKVWSDFWVNARSGVLTAPGMPGRFVDGDGVFEADDVDNGQPIKVRGVWDRITAHSCRWYQAVSRDQGKTWEENWLMDWKRV
;
A
#
# COMPACT_ATOMS: atom_id res chain seq x y z
N MET A 1 14.67 -35.35 0.90
CA MET A 1 13.43 -35.90 0.31
C MET A 1 12.71 -36.68 1.39
N THR A 2 11.63 -36.12 1.92
CA THR A 2 10.76 -36.77 2.92
C THR A 2 9.33 -36.44 2.54
N ASP A 3 8.65 -37.44 2.02
CA ASP A 3 7.26 -37.39 1.57
C ASP A 3 6.32 -37.28 2.79
N ASN A 4 5.25 -36.47 2.70
CA ASN A 4 4.30 -36.28 3.81
C ASN A 4 2.89 -36.76 3.41
N PRO A 5 2.50 -37.99 3.81
CA PRO A 5 1.34 -38.67 3.26
C PRO A 5 0.08 -38.46 4.11
N GLN A 6 -0.47 -37.24 4.15
CA GLN A 6 -1.85 -37.02 4.62
C GLN A 6 -2.66 -36.11 3.69
N ARG A 7 -3.17 -36.73 2.61
CA ARG A 7 -4.29 -36.21 1.83
C ARG A 7 -5.52 -37.08 2.03
N ARG A 8 -6.66 -36.42 2.31
CA ARG A 8 -8.05 -36.93 2.36
C ARG A 8 -8.43 -37.78 3.58
N THR A 9 -9.41 -37.29 4.34
CA THR A 9 -10.77 -37.86 4.35
C THR A 9 -11.77 -36.78 4.76
N VAL A 10 -12.98 -36.83 4.17
CA VAL A 10 -14.11 -35.92 4.43
C VAL A 10 -15.15 -36.69 5.24
N LEU A 11 -15.81 -36.05 6.21
CA LEU A 11 -17.17 -36.44 6.59
C LEU A 11 -18.03 -35.23 6.98
N LYS A 12 -19.33 -35.32 6.68
CA LYS A 12 -20.34 -34.26 6.85
C LYS A 12 -21.27 -34.56 8.02
N SER A 13 -21.73 -33.53 8.74
CA SER A 13 -23.01 -33.36 9.48
C SER A 13 -22.86 -32.04 10.28
N GLY A 14 -23.70 -31.01 10.27
CA GLY A 14 -25.17 -30.92 10.34
C GLY A 14 -25.56 -30.45 11.77
N VAL A 15 -26.49 -29.51 12.07
CA VAL A 15 -27.51 -28.74 11.30
C VAL A 15 -27.96 -27.47 12.10
N ALA A 16 -28.38 -26.41 11.37
CA ALA A 16 -29.31 -25.29 11.72
C ALA A 16 -28.96 -24.11 12.68
N GLY A 17 -29.40 -22.90 12.24
CA GLY A 17 -29.47 -21.62 12.99
C GLY A 17 -28.95 -20.39 12.21
N VAL A 18 -29.57 -19.89 11.12
CA VAL A 18 -30.76 -18.99 11.10
C VAL A 18 -30.50 -17.73 11.96
N LEU A 19 -30.31 -16.48 11.47
CA LEU A 19 -30.32 -15.80 10.15
C LEU A 19 -29.18 -14.72 10.13
N ALA A 20 -28.94 -13.80 9.17
CA ALA A 20 -29.65 -13.23 8.02
C ALA A 20 -28.68 -12.90 6.85
N GLY A 21 -29.21 -12.62 5.65
CA GLY A 21 -28.44 -12.74 4.40
C GLY A 21 -27.61 -11.55 3.93
N LEU A 22 -26.49 -11.87 3.27
CA LEU A 22 -25.99 -11.16 2.10
C LEU A 22 -25.97 -12.18 0.95
N ALA A 23 -26.81 -11.98 -0.06
CA ALA A 23 -26.90 -12.87 -1.21
C ALA A 23 -25.72 -12.65 -2.17
N ALA A 24 -25.25 -13.71 -2.82
CA ALA A 24 -24.14 -13.66 -3.76
C ALA A 24 -24.54 -14.19 -5.14
N ALA A 25 -23.95 -13.56 -6.18
CA ALA A 25 -23.76 -14.05 -7.55
C ALA A 25 -25.02 -14.09 -8.48
N PRO A 26 -24.86 -14.28 -9.82
CA PRO A 26 -23.63 -14.29 -10.63
C PRO A 26 -23.67 -13.52 -11.99
N LEU A 27 -22.49 -13.48 -12.63
CA LEU A 27 -22.18 -13.51 -14.08
C LEU A 27 -22.47 -12.33 -15.05
N SER A 28 -21.36 -11.96 -15.72
CA SER A 28 -21.25 -11.64 -17.17
C SER A 28 -22.00 -10.44 -17.77
N ALA A 29 -21.28 -9.33 -17.88
CA ALA A 29 -21.30 -8.49 -19.09
C ALA A 29 -19.86 -8.23 -19.54
N LEU A 30 -19.48 -8.76 -20.70
CA LEU A 30 -18.20 -8.45 -21.35
C LEU A 30 -18.33 -7.08 -22.02
N ALA A 31 -18.26 -6.00 -21.24
CA ALA A 31 -18.15 -4.66 -21.79
C ALA A 31 -16.78 -4.53 -22.46
N ALA A 32 -16.76 -4.42 -23.79
CA ALA A 32 -15.55 -4.08 -24.51
C ALA A 32 -15.10 -2.69 -24.06
N ALA A 33 -14.00 -2.62 -23.33
CA ALA A 33 -13.39 -1.36 -22.96
C ALA A 33 -12.98 -0.64 -24.25
N ALA A 34 -13.68 0.43 -24.59
CA ALA A 34 -13.17 1.38 -25.57
C ALA A 34 -11.80 1.85 -25.09
N PRO A 35 -10.82 2.06 -25.99
CA PRO A 35 -9.51 2.55 -25.58
C PRO A 35 -9.70 3.90 -24.92
N VAL A 36 -9.51 3.96 -23.59
CA VAL A 36 -9.33 5.22 -22.89
C VAL A 36 -8.08 5.82 -23.50
N ALA A 37 -8.26 6.88 -24.29
CA ALA A 37 -7.15 7.62 -24.85
C ALA A 37 -6.29 8.07 -23.67
N ALA A 38 -5.03 7.64 -23.65
CA ALA A 38 -4.09 8.04 -22.62
C ALA A 38 -4.10 9.58 -22.55
N ALA A 39 -4.46 10.12 -21.38
CA ALA A 39 -4.31 11.54 -21.13
C ALA A 39 -2.83 11.88 -21.38
N PRO A 40 -2.51 12.99 -22.07
CA PRO A 40 -1.13 13.32 -22.36
C PRO A 40 -0.37 13.42 -21.05
N GLU A 41 0.70 12.62 -20.92
CA GLU A 41 1.57 12.63 -19.76
C GLU A 41 2.04 14.07 -19.52
N ALA A 42 1.56 14.67 -18.43
CA ALA A 42 2.01 15.99 -18.03
C ALA A 42 3.50 15.90 -17.77
N LYS A 43 4.31 16.59 -18.59
CA LYS A 43 5.77 16.57 -18.48
C LYS A 43 6.17 16.77 -17.02
N PRO A 44 6.91 15.84 -16.39
CA PRO A 44 7.29 15.97 -15.00
C PRO A 44 7.98 17.32 -14.78
N VAL A 45 7.56 18.04 -13.74
CA VAL A 45 8.42 19.06 -13.16
C VAL A 45 9.67 18.32 -12.66
N PRO A 46 10.89 18.70 -13.08
CA PRO A 46 12.10 18.02 -12.64
C PRO A 46 12.13 17.95 -11.10
N GLY A 47 12.20 16.73 -10.58
CA GLY A 47 12.15 16.51 -9.16
C GLY A 47 13.45 16.89 -8.45
N THR A 48 13.40 16.82 -7.13
CA THR A 48 14.55 17.07 -6.24
C THR A 48 15.09 15.79 -5.63
N GLY A 49 14.54 14.63 -6.00
CA GLY A 49 14.89 13.33 -5.46
C GLY A 49 16.36 12.97 -5.69
N LYS A 50 16.93 12.26 -4.72
CA LYS A 50 18.34 11.83 -4.72
C LYS A 50 18.46 10.44 -4.11
N PRO A 51 19.51 9.66 -4.46
CA PRO A 51 19.74 8.37 -3.84
C PRO A 51 19.87 8.49 -2.32
N GLY A 52 19.32 7.52 -1.59
CA GLY A 52 19.43 7.41 -0.14
C GLY A 52 18.34 8.12 0.68
N GLU A 53 17.36 8.78 0.05
CA GLU A 53 16.27 9.44 0.80
C GLU A 53 15.37 8.47 1.57
N PHE A 54 15.33 7.19 1.20
CA PHE A 54 14.65 6.13 1.94
C PHE A 54 15.55 5.37 2.94
N ASP A 55 16.83 5.73 3.09
CA ASP A 55 17.77 4.98 3.95
C ASP A 55 17.37 4.97 5.43
N PHE A 56 16.57 5.94 5.87
CA PHE A 56 15.97 5.94 7.21
C PHE A 56 15.13 4.68 7.49
N LEU A 57 14.53 4.11 6.44
CA LEU A 57 13.60 2.98 6.53
C LEU A 57 14.32 1.63 6.58
N ALA A 58 15.58 1.53 6.16
CA ALA A 58 16.30 0.26 6.15
C ALA A 58 16.46 -0.34 7.58
N GLY A 59 16.24 -1.65 7.73
CA GLY A 59 16.30 -2.40 8.99
C GLY A 59 15.00 -3.10 9.38
N GLU A 60 14.91 -3.51 10.66
CA GLU A 60 13.78 -4.23 11.25
C GLU A 60 12.87 -3.33 12.08
N TRP A 61 11.55 -3.53 11.98
CA TRP A 61 10.54 -2.63 12.56
C TRP A 61 9.35 -3.36 13.18
N ARG A 62 8.82 -2.76 14.26
CA ARG A 62 7.46 -2.97 14.76
C ARG A 62 6.58 -1.80 14.34
N ILE A 63 5.32 -2.07 14.01
CA ILE A 63 4.40 -1.08 13.46
C ILE A 63 3.06 -1.17 14.16
N HIS A 64 2.63 -0.06 14.77
CA HIS A 64 1.26 0.08 15.25
C HIS A 64 0.39 0.68 14.13
N HIS A 65 -0.55 -0.09 13.60
CA HIS A 65 -1.47 0.37 12.57
C HIS A 65 -2.77 0.88 13.19
N ARG A 66 -3.32 1.96 12.61
CA ARG A 66 -4.68 2.43 12.86
C ARG A 66 -5.34 2.66 11.50
N ARG A 67 -6.38 1.89 11.16
CA ARG A 67 -7.07 1.98 9.86
C ARG A 67 -8.54 2.36 10.05
N LEU A 68 -9.04 3.31 9.26
CA LEU A 68 -10.42 3.76 9.33
C LEU A 68 -11.34 2.67 8.75
N LYS A 69 -12.34 2.25 9.53
CA LYS A 69 -13.33 1.23 9.15
C LYS A 69 -14.66 1.85 8.71
N SER A 70 -15.05 2.92 9.39
CA SER A 70 -16.17 3.80 9.06
C SER A 70 -15.92 5.16 9.73
N PRO A 71 -16.65 6.25 9.40
CA PRO A 71 -16.40 7.56 9.99
C PRO A 71 -16.32 7.53 11.51
N GLY A 72 -15.21 8.00 12.06
CA GLY A 72 -14.91 7.99 13.51
C GLY A 72 -14.57 6.64 14.14
N VAL A 73 -14.61 5.52 13.40
CA VAL A 73 -14.34 4.16 13.91
C VAL A 73 -13.05 3.62 13.32
N TRP A 74 -12.07 3.39 14.19
CA TRP A 74 -10.74 2.90 13.86
C TRP A 74 -10.58 1.43 14.25
N ASP A 75 -9.89 0.68 13.40
CA ASP A 75 -9.43 -0.69 13.62
C ASP A 75 -7.92 -0.65 13.83
N GLU A 76 -7.45 -1.12 14.99
CA GLU A 76 -6.05 -0.99 15.43
C GLU A 76 -5.41 -2.37 15.57
N PHE A 77 -4.15 -2.50 15.11
CA PHE A 77 -3.46 -3.80 15.02
C PHE A 77 -1.94 -3.65 14.89
N GLU A 78 -1.21 -4.66 15.35
CA GLU A 78 0.25 -4.74 15.25
C GLU A 78 0.68 -5.37 13.92
N GLY A 79 1.75 -4.85 13.36
CA GLY A 79 2.50 -5.39 12.23
C GLY A 79 4.00 -5.26 12.44
N GLU A 80 4.75 -5.77 11.49
CA GLU A 80 6.21 -5.72 11.46
C GLU A 80 6.68 -5.58 10.02
N ALA A 81 7.88 -5.03 9.83
CA ALA A 81 8.48 -4.95 8.50
C ALA A 81 9.99 -5.11 8.54
N THR A 82 10.51 -5.64 7.43
CA THR A 82 11.95 -5.67 7.15
C THR A 82 12.20 -4.89 5.87
N CYS A 83 13.17 -3.99 5.91
CA CYS A 83 13.39 -3.03 4.84
C CYS A 83 14.86 -2.96 4.43
N TRP A 84 15.12 -2.77 3.15
CA TRP A 84 16.46 -2.73 2.55
C TRP A 84 16.60 -1.57 1.57
N THR A 85 17.65 -0.78 1.74
CA THR A 85 18.20 0.03 0.64
C THR A 85 18.95 -0.89 -0.32
N ILE A 86 18.67 -0.74 -1.62
CA ILE A 86 19.34 -1.47 -2.70
C ILE A 86 19.93 -0.51 -3.73
N LEU A 87 20.79 -1.04 -4.61
CA LEU A 87 21.32 -0.36 -5.79
C LEU A 87 22.03 0.99 -5.50
N GLY A 88 22.63 1.14 -4.31
CA GLY A 88 23.33 2.37 -3.93
C GLY A 88 22.40 3.55 -3.60
N GLY A 89 21.19 3.28 -3.11
CA GLY A 89 20.26 4.31 -2.65
C GLY A 89 19.14 4.67 -3.64
N VAL A 90 19.13 4.12 -4.85
CA VAL A 90 18.05 4.39 -5.84
C VAL A 90 16.82 3.49 -5.67
N GLY A 91 16.89 2.48 -4.79
CA GLY A 91 15.77 1.61 -4.50
C GLY A 91 15.62 1.30 -3.01
N SER A 92 14.37 1.25 -2.55
CA SER A 92 13.99 0.78 -1.21
C SER A 92 12.98 -0.35 -1.36
N VAL A 93 13.24 -1.48 -0.70
CA VAL A 93 12.33 -2.62 -0.62
C VAL A 93 11.86 -2.76 0.81
N GLU A 94 10.56 -2.93 1.01
CA GLU A 94 9.88 -3.21 2.28
C GLU A 94 9.16 -4.56 2.13
N GLU A 95 9.38 -5.52 3.03
CA GLU A 95 8.42 -6.60 3.26
C GLU A 95 7.62 -6.27 4.52
N LEU A 96 6.32 -6.01 4.36
CA LEU A 96 5.36 -5.77 5.45
C LEU A 96 4.64 -7.07 5.80
N ARG A 97 4.51 -7.37 7.10
CA ARG A 97 3.83 -8.56 7.61
C ARG A 97 2.88 -8.17 8.75
N ILE A 98 1.68 -8.73 8.74
CA ILE A 98 0.67 -8.59 9.80
C ILE A 98 0.23 -10.01 10.19
N PRO A 99 0.99 -10.71 11.07
CA PRO A 99 0.76 -12.13 11.36
C PRO A 99 -0.65 -12.44 11.88
N ALA A 100 -1.21 -11.55 12.71
CA ALA A 100 -2.56 -11.69 13.26
C ALA A 100 -3.70 -11.63 12.20
N ARG A 101 -3.38 -11.26 10.95
CA ARG A 101 -4.34 -11.13 9.84
C ARG A 101 -4.01 -12.02 8.64
N ASP A 102 -3.04 -12.94 8.75
CA ASP A 102 -2.55 -13.75 7.62
C ASP A 102 -2.26 -12.88 6.38
N PHE A 103 -1.50 -11.79 6.58
CA PHE A 103 -1.26 -10.79 5.55
C PHE A 103 0.23 -10.47 5.45
N SER A 104 0.70 -10.39 4.22
CA SER A 104 1.96 -9.74 3.88
C SER A 104 1.84 -9.01 2.54
N GLY A 105 2.76 -8.09 2.31
CA GLY A 105 2.91 -7.37 1.06
C GLY A 105 4.29 -6.75 0.95
N MET A 106 4.58 -6.16 -0.21
CA MET A 106 5.86 -5.53 -0.48
C MET A 106 5.66 -4.09 -0.96
N GLY A 107 6.34 -3.16 -0.29
CA GLY A 107 6.56 -1.81 -0.79
C GLY A 107 7.85 -1.77 -1.61
N LEU A 108 7.81 -1.15 -2.78
CA LEU A 108 8.98 -0.93 -3.63
C LEU A 108 9.02 0.54 -4.02
N ARG A 109 10.00 1.29 -3.53
CA ARG A 109 10.26 2.66 -4.01
C ARG A 109 11.47 2.67 -4.92
N LEU A 110 11.34 3.31 -6.08
CA LEU A 110 12.42 3.48 -7.06
C LEU A 110 12.57 4.96 -7.43
N LEU A 111 13.81 5.43 -7.48
CA LEU A 111 14.17 6.76 -7.98
C LEU A 111 14.42 6.70 -9.49
N ASP A 112 13.65 7.46 -10.25
CA ASP A 112 14.07 7.88 -11.58
C ASP A 112 15.21 8.88 -11.41
N VAL A 113 16.43 8.48 -11.78
CA VAL A 113 17.65 9.29 -11.58
C VAL A 113 17.72 10.47 -12.56
N GLU A 114 17.09 10.35 -13.73
CA GLU A 114 17.08 11.40 -14.76
C GLU A 114 16.05 12.48 -14.40
N ASN A 115 14.81 12.07 -14.12
CA ASN A 115 13.72 12.98 -13.76
C ASN A 115 13.72 13.38 -12.28
N LYS A 116 14.50 12.69 -11.43
CA LYS A 116 14.63 12.92 -9.97
C LYS A 116 13.32 12.79 -9.20
N VAL A 117 12.47 11.87 -9.62
CA VAL A 117 11.16 11.58 -9.00
C VAL A 117 11.17 10.16 -8.45
N TRP A 118 10.64 9.99 -7.24
CA TRP A 118 10.42 8.68 -6.65
C TRP A 118 9.05 8.13 -7.08
N SER A 119 8.97 6.83 -7.32
CA SER A 119 7.71 6.11 -7.53
C SER A 119 7.56 5.03 -6.47
N ASP A 120 6.44 5.04 -5.74
CA ASP A 120 6.09 4.03 -4.73
C ASP A 120 5.11 3.00 -5.32
N PHE A 121 5.49 1.73 -5.29
CA PHE A 121 4.73 0.60 -5.84
C PHE A 121 4.37 -0.39 -4.73
N TRP A 122 3.22 -1.04 -4.89
CA TRP A 122 2.74 -2.04 -3.94
C TRP A 122 2.54 -3.42 -4.59
N VAL A 123 2.87 -4.48 -3.83
CA VAL A 123 2.48 -5.87 -4.12
C VAL A 123 1.72 -6.43 -2.92
N ASN A 124 0.55 -7.03 -3.17
CA ASN A 124 -0.11 -7.87 -2.18
C ASN A 124 0.39 -9.32 -2.33
N ALA A 125 0.85 -9.97 -1.27
CA ALA A 125 1.41 -11.32 -1.37
C ALA A 125 0.41 -12.38 -1.86
N ARG A 126 -0.91 -12.13 -1.73
CA ARG A 126 -1.96 -13.03 -2.26
C ARG A 126 -2.10 -12.96 -3.79
N SER A 127 -1.71 -11.85 -4.42
CA SER A 127 -1.70 -11.73 -5.89
C SER A 127 -0.30 -11.92 -6.49
N GLY A 128 0.75 -11.47 -5.79
CA GLY A 128 2.12 -11.45 -6.32
C GLY A 128 2.32 -10.45 -7.48
N VAL A 129 1.35 -9.58 -7.74
CA VAL A 129 1.35 -8.62 -8.86
C VAL A 129 1.82 -7.25 -8.37
N LEU A 130 2.76 -6.65 -9.09
CA LEU A 130 3.16 -5.25 -8.94
C LEU A 130 2.08 -4.35 -9.53
N THR A 131 1.39 -3.59 -8.67
CA THR A 131 0.41 -2.60 -9.12
C THR A 131 1.13 -1.42 -9.76
N ALA A 132 0.76 -1.08 -11.00
CA ALA A 132 1.35 0.00 -11.78
C ALA A 132 0.24 0.88 -12.41
N PRO A 133 0.49 2.19 -12.65
CA PRO A 133 1.73 2.92 -12.34
C PRO A 133 1.98 3.05 -10.83
N GLY A 134 3.25 3.24 -10.45
CA GLY A 134 3.60 3.59 -9.08
C GLY A 134 3.15 5.01 -8.75
N MET A 135 2.84 5.28 -7.48
CA MET A 135 2.46 6.60 -7.02
C MET A 135 3.69 7.51 -7.03
N PRO A 136 3.72 8.60 -7.82
CA PRO A 136 4.86 9.49 -7.89
C PRO A 136 4.96 10.38 -6.64
N GLY A 137 6.17 10.72 -6.25
CA GLY A 137 6.43 11.57 -5.09
C GLY A 137 7.87 12.04 -4.96
N ARG A 138 8.12 12.78 -3.87
CA ARG A 138 9.41 13.38 -3.54
C ARG A 138 9.47 13.71 -2.05
N PHE A 139 10.67 13.92 -1.53
CA PHE A 139 10.85 14.50 -0.21
C PHE A 139 10.73 16.03 -0.27
N VAL A 140 9.98 16.62 0.66
CA VAL A 140 9.76 18.05 0.83
C VAL A 140 9.99 18.36 2.31
N ASP A 141 10.97 19.22 2.61
CA ASP A 141 11.33 19.65 3.97
C ASP A 141 11.62 18.50 4.98
N GLY A 142 11.92 17.30 4.47
CA GLY A 142 12.22 16.09 5.23
C GLY A 142 11.14 15.02 5.15
N ASP A 143 9.89 15.38 4.82
CA ASP A 143 8.77 14.45 4.71
C ASP A 143 8.63 13.92 3.27
N GLY A 144 8.41 12.61 3.12
CA GLY A 144 8.23 11.96 1.82
C GLY A 144 6.76 12.02 1.40
N VAL A 145 6.42 12.86 0.41
CA VAL A 145 5.03 13.08 -0.05
C VAL A 145 4.81 12.49 -1.44
N PHE A 146 3.82 11.61 -1.54
CA PHE A 146 3.46 10.83 -2.72
C PHE A 146 1.98 11.00 -3.01
N GLU A 147 1.59 11.28 -4.26
CA GLU A 147 0.19 11.52 -4.65
C GLU A 147 -0.15 10.91 -6.00
N ALA A 148 -1.34 10.32 -6.10
CA ALA A 148 -1.91 9.82 -7.35
C ALA A 148 -3.42 10.06 -7.44
N ASP A 149 -3.94 10.05 -8.67
CA ASP A 149 -5.38 9.89 -8.93
C ASP A 149 -5.75 8.40 -8.86
N ASP A 150 -6.89 8.09 -8.26
CA ASP A 150 -7.41 6.72 -8.10
C ASP A 150 -8.96 6.73 -8.19
N VAL A 151 -9.60 5.57 -8.10
CA VAL A 151 -11.05 5.41 -8.22
C VAL A 151 -11.62 4.58 -7.07
N ASP A 152 -12.46 5.20 -6.25
CA ASP A 152 -13.20 4.54 -5.17
C ASP A 152 -14.68 4.43 -5.53
N ASN A 153 -15.21 3.20 -5.59
CA ASN A 153 -16.61 2.91 -5.97
C ASN A 153 -17.05 3.58 -7.29
N GLY A 154 -16.13 3.69 -8.26
CA GLY A 154 -16.37 4.34 -9.56
C GLY A 154 -16.30 5.87 -9.54
N GLN A 155 -16.02 6.49 -8.39
CA GLN A 155 -15.81 7.93 -8.25
C GLN A 155 -14.31 8.26 -8.24
N PRO A 156 -13.85 9.24 -9.04
CA PRO A 156 -12.47 9.72 -8.96
C PRO A 156 -12.13 10.29 -7.59
N ILE A 157 -11.00 9.88 -7.04
CA ILE A 157 -10.41 10.39 -5.80
C ILE A 157 -8.94 10.75 -6.02
N LYS A 158 -8.36 11.48 -5.07
CA LYS A 158 -6.91 11.56 -4.93
C LYS A 158 -6.47 10.77 -3.71
N VAL A 159 -5.39 10.02 -3.84
CA VAL A 159 -4.72 9.31 -2.74
C VAL A 159 -3.40 9.98 -2.47
N ARG A 160 -3.06 10.15 -1.20
CA ARG A 160 -1.75 10.66 -0.75
C ARG A 160 -1.16 9.66 0.24
N GLY A 161 0.07 9.22 -0.01
CA GLY A 161 0.94 8.57 0.98
C GLY A 161 1.95 9.58 1.51
N VAL A 162 2.14 9.63 2.82
CA VAL A 162 3.13 10.51 3.47
C VAL A 162 3.99 9.71 4.45
N TRP A 163 5.30 9.89 4.35
CA TRP A 163 6.28 9.52 5.38
C TRP A 163 6.65 10.78 6.16
N ASP A 164 6.28 10.86 7.44
CA ASP A 164 6.60 11.98 8.33
C ASP A 164 7.22 11.52 9.66
N ARG A 165 7.60 12.48 10.51
CA ARG A 165 8.18 12.24 11.86
C ARG A 165 9.42 11.33 11.83
N ILE A 166 10.19 11.42 10.76
CA ILE A 166 11.34 10.56 10.50
C ILE A 166 12.48 10.86 11.47
N THR A 167 12.96 9.83 12.17
CA THR A 167 14.12 9.85 13.04
C THR A 167 14.98 8.60 12.80
N ALA A 168 16.12 8.48 13.49
CA ALA A 168 16.94 7.26 13.43
C ALA A 168 16.22 5.99 13.94
N HIS A 169 15.17 6.13 14.76
CA HIS A 169 14.53 5.01 15.46
C HIS A 169 13.00 4.92 15.27
N SER A 170 12.40 5.89 14.58
CA SER A 170 10.95 5.97 14.34
C SER A 170 10.65 6.68 13.03
N CYS A 171 9.51 6.37 12.44
CA CYS A 171 8.84 7.22 11.47
C CYS A 171 7.32 6.97 11.57
N ARG A 172 6.52 7.75 10.85
CA ARG A 172 5.12 7.44 10.61
C ARG A 172 4.90 7.41 9.11
N TRP A 173 4.18 6.39 8.63
CA TRP A 173 3.55 6.43 7.33
C TRP A 173 2.06 6.65 7.53
N TYR A 174 1.44 7.47 6.68
CA TYR A 174 -0.02 7.55 6.64
C TYR A 174 -0.55 7.74 5.23
N GLN A 175 -1.76 7.25 5.01
CA GLN A 175 -2.54 7.44 3.81
C GLN A 175 -3.71 8.39 4.09
N ALA A 176 -3.92 9.34 3.18
CA ALA A 176 -5.11 10.17 3.15
C ALA A 176 -5.80 10.13 1.78
N VAL A 177 -7.12 10.34 1.77
CA VAL A 177 -7.93 10.40 0.56
C VAL A 177 -8.63 11.76 0.45
N SER A 178 -8.62 12.33 -0.75
CA SER A 178 -9.37 13.53 -1.13
C SER A 178 -10.52 13.14 -2.07
N ARG A 179 -11.73 13.65 -1.81
CA ARG A 179 -12.90 13.47 -2.68
C ARG A 179 -13.31 14.76 -3.41
N ASP A 180 -12.57 15.85 -3.21
CA ASP A 180 -12.90 17.20 -3.69
C ASP A 180 -11.78 17.86 -4.52
N GLN A 181 -10.94 17.02 -5.15
CA GLN A 181 -9.78 17.40 -5.97
C GLN A 181 -8.65 18.08 -5.18
N GLY A 182 -8.40 17.60 -3.96
CA GLY A 182 -7.23 17.91 -3.14
C GLY A 182 -7.43 19.06 -2.15
N LYS A 183 -8.65 19.56 -1.98
CA LYS A 183 -8.96 20.69 -1.09
C LYS A 183 -9.08 20.24 0.37
N THR A 184 -9.64 19.05 0.60
CA THR A 184 -9.72 18.40 1.91
C THR A 184 -9.23 16.96 1.84
N TRP A 185 -8.65 16.47 2.93
CA TRP A 185 -8.01 15.16 3.01
C TRP A 185 -8.44 14.44 4.28
N GLU A 186 -8.96 13.22 4.14
CA GLU A 186 -9.31 12.32 5.25
C GLU A 186 -8.18 11.29 5.41
N GLU A 187 -7.44 11.33 6.52
CA GLU A 187 -6.53 10.24 6.91
C GLU A 187 -7.35 8.96 7.12
N ASN A 188 -6.98 7.87 6.45
CA ASN A 188 -7.71 6.59 6.53
C ASN A 188 -6.83 5.38 6.88
N TRP A 189 -5.52 5.55 6.91
CA TRP A 189 -4.59 4.57 7.46
C TRP A 189 -3.36 5.28 8.04
N LEU A 190 -3.02 4.99 9.28
CA LEU A 190 -1.80 5.42 9.94
C LEU A 190 -0.98 4.18 10.35
N MET A 191 0.34 4.32 10.29
CA MET A 191 1.32 3.32 10.68
C MET A 191 2.42 4.04 11.46
N ASP A 192 2.48 3.85 12.78
CA ASP A 192 3.56 4.38 13.62
C ASP A 192 4.66 3.31 13.75
N TRP A 193 5.83 3.57 13.17
CA TRP A 193 6.94 2.64 13.07
C TRP A 193 7.95 2.87 14.20
N LYS A 194 8.44 1.78 14.80
CA LYS A 194 9.53 1.78 15.80
C LYS A 194 10.56 0.71 15.44
N ARG A 195 11.82 1.12 15.37
CA ARG A 195 12.95 0.24 15.09
C ARG A 195 13.11 -0.80 16.21
N VAL A 196 13.47 -2.03 15.85
CA VAL A 196 13.78 -3.13 16.78
C VAL A 196 15.18 -2.98 17.37
#